data_AF-A0A7W9FVR7-F1
#
_entry.id   AF-A0A7W9FVR7-F1
#
_cell.length_a   1.000
_cell.length_b   1.000
_cell.length_c   1.000
_cell.angle_alpha   90.00
_cell.angle_beta   90.00
_cell.angle_gamma   90.00
#
_symmetry.space_group_name_H-M   'P 1'
#
loop_
_entity.id
_entity.type
_entity.pdbx_description
1 polymer ?
#
loop_
_entity_poly.entity_id
_entity_poly.type
_entity_poly.pdbx_seq_one_letter_code
_entity_poly.pdbx_strand_id
1 'polypeptide(L)'
;MTKIVRPERIERAARRIAPSIPRGRSLIIDSSGRRRLTRSQKVGVAGVATLAGVALLGVVAGLLLDRLLDFDDALDAGGEWDEGGGVFTRWQ
;
A
#
# COMPACT_ATOMS: atom_id res chain seq x y z
N MET A 1 10.07 4.66 -61.86
CA MET A 1 11.28 5.34 -61.32
C MET A 1 11.56 4.83 -59.92
N THR A 2 12.41 3.82 -59.79
CA THR A 2 12.74 3.21 -58.47
C THR A 2 13.99 3.89 -57.93
N LYS A 3 13.86 4.70 -56.87
CA LYS A 3 15.00 5.35 -56.21
C LYS A 3 15.74 4.31 -55.36
N ILE A 4 16.92 3.90 -55.79
CA ILE A 4 17.82 3.05 -55.02
C ILE A 4 18.36 3.89 -53.85
N VAL A 5 17.86 3.63 -52.65
CA VAL A 5 18.33 4.29 -51.43
C VAL A 5 19.67 3.66 -51.07
N ARG A 6 20.72 4.49 -51.06
CA ARG A 6 22.07 4.01 -50.74
C ARG A 6 22.17 3.57 -49.27
N PRO A 7 22.82 2.44 -48.98
CA PRO A 7 22.82 1.80 -47.66
C PRO A 7 23.42 2.69 -46.56
N GLU A 8 24.40 3.53 -46.89
CA GLU A 8 25.05 4.44 -45.94
C GLU A 8 24.15 5.57 -45.42
N ARG A 9 23.00 5.83 -46.08
CA ARG A 9 21.98 6.75 -45.57
C ARG A 9 21.09 6.07 -44.53
N ILE A 10 20.85 4.78 -44.68
CA ILE A 10 20.03 3.98 -43.75
C ILE A 10 20.78 3.83 -42.43
N GLU A 11 22.08 3.56 -42.47
CA GLU A 11 22.90 3.43 -41.26
C GLU A 11 22.97 4.72 -40.43
N ARG A 12 23.08 5.88 -41.10
CA ARG A 12 23.10 7.19 -40.42
C ARG A 12 21.75 7.54 -39.83
N ALA A 13 20.65 7.18 -40.49
CA ALA A 13 19.31 7.34 -39.95
C ALA A 13 19.07 6.40 -38.75
N ALA A 14 19.50 5.13 -38.85
CA ALA A 14 19.38 4.15 -37.79
C ALA A 14 20.16 4.55 -36.52
N ARG A 15 21.36 5.13 -36.68
CA ARG A 15 22.18 5.61 -35.55
C ARG A 15 21.56 6.79 -34.79
N ARG A 16 20.69 7.57 -35.44
CA ARG A 16 19.92 8.66 -34.80
C ARG A 16 18.69 8.16 -34.05
N ILE A 17 18.13 7.02 -34.47
CA ILE A 17 16.90 6.45 -33.91
C ILE A 17 17.21 5.39 -32.84
N ALA A 18 18.44 4.85 -32.83
CA ALA A 18 18.89 3.94 -31.80
C ALA A 18 18.66 4.58 -30.42
N PRO A 19 17.74 4.05 -29.59
CA PRO A 19 17.53 4.59 -28.27
C PRO A 19 18.85 4.46 -27.51
N SER A 20 19.32 5.57 -26.94
CA SER A 20 20.38 5.51 -25.96
C SER A 20 19.86 4.66 -24.82
N ILE A 21 20.25 3.39 -24.79
CA ILE A 21 20.02 2.53 -23.63
C ILE A 21 20.61 3.32 -22.46
N PRO A 22 19.83 3.72 -21.44
CA PRO A 22 20.37 4.47 -20.32
C PRO A 22 21.28 3.53 -19.51
N ARG A 23 22.53 3.39 -19.97
CA ARG A 23 23.63 2.78 -19.25
C ARG A 23 24.07 3.78 -18.21
N GLY A 24 23.46 3.71 -17.04
CA GLY A 24 23.81 4.63 -15.96
C GLY A 24 22.84 4.68 -14.79
N ARG A 25 22.30 3.55 -14.32
CA ARG A 25 21.91 3.51 -12.90
C ARG A 25 23.18 3.40 -12.10
N SER A 26 23.75 4.55 -11.73
CA SER A 26 24.88 4.62 -10.81
C SER A 26 24.55 3.77 -9.58
N LEU A 27 25.25 2.65 -9.45
CA LEU A 27 25.30 1.91 -8.20
C LEU A 27 26.13 2.78 -7.25
N ILE A 28 25.45 3.67 -6.54
CA ILE A 28 26.07 4.35 -5.39
C ILE A 28 26.19 3.27 -4.32
N ILE A 29 27.35 2.64 -4.25
CA ILE A 29 27.73 1.71 -3.18
C ILE A 29 28.07 2.60 -1.98
N ASP A 30 27.42 2.33 -0.84
CA ASP A 30 27.73 2.98 0.44
C ASP A 30 29.15 2.59 0.89
N SER A 31 29.79 3.38 1.75
CA SER A 31 31.12 3.05 2.31
C SER A 31 31.16 1.71 3.07
N SER A 32 29.99 1.12 3.34
CA SER A 32 29.78 -0.22 3.93
C SER A 32 29.67 -1.38 2.92
N GLY A 33 29.81 -1.11 1.61
CA GLY A 33 29.64 -2.13 0.55
C GLY A 33 28.18 -2.47 0.22
N ARG A 34 27.21 -1.89 0.94
CA ARG A 34 25.78 -2.06 0.62
C ARG A 34 25.36 -1.07 -0.45
N ARG A 35 24.71 -1.56 -1.50
CA ARG A 35 24.14 -0.73 -2.57
C ARG A 35 23.14 0.26 -1.96
N ARG A 36 23.41 1.56 -2.03
CA ARG A 36 22.44 2.59 -1.60
C ARG A 36 21.19 2.47 -2.46
N LEU A 37 20.04 2.44 -1.79
CA LEU A 37 18.74 2.43 -2.43
C LEU A 37 18.59 3.70 -3.28
N THR A 38 18.24 3.52 -4.54
CA THR A 38 17.91 4.63 -5.45
C THR A 38 16.66 5.36 -4.92
N ARG A 39 16.47 6.63 -5.30
CA ARG A 39 15.32 7.44 -4.84
C ARG A 39 13.97 6.72 -5.08
N SER A 40 13.81 6.07 -6.23
CA SER A 40 12.60 5.29 -6.55
C SER A 40 12.42 4.08 -5.63
N GLN A 41 13.49 3.39 -5.25
CA GLN A 41 13.40 2.28 -4.31
C GLN A 41 13.03 2.75 -2.90
N LYS A 42 13.53 3.91 -2.46
CA LYS A 42 13.12 4.50 -1.17
C LYS A 42 11.64 4.84 -1.13
N VAL A 43 11.12 5.44 -2.20
CA VAL A 43 9.69 5.74 -2.35
C VAL A 43 8.87 4.45 -2.39
N GLY A 44 9.35 3.42 -3.10
CA GLY A 44 8.71 2.11 -3.14
C GLY A 44 8.60 1.46 -1.77
N VAL A 45 9.68 1.44 -1.00
CA VAL A 45 9.69 0.90 0.38
C VAL A 45 8.78 1.71 1.30
N ALA A 46 8.83 3.04 1.22
CA ALA A 46 7.96 3.90 2.00
C ALA A 46 6.47 3.63 1.70
N GLY A 47 6.11 3.47 0.42
CA GLY A 47 4.75 3.14 0.02
C GLY A 47 4.29 1.78 0.58
N VAL A 48 5.13 0.74 0.45
CA VAL A 48 4.82 -0.59 1.02
C VAL A 48 4.69 -0.53 2.55
N ALA A 49 5.56 0.21 3.23
CA ALA A 49 5.49 0.38 4.68
C ALA A 49 4.19 1.08 5.12
N THR A 50 3.75 2.12 4.39
CA THR A 50 2.47 2.78 4.66
C THR A 50 1.30 1.82 4.49
N LEU A 51 1.28 1.03 3.42
CA LEU A 51 0.22 0.03 3.19
C LEU A 51 0.19 -1.02 4.31
N ALA A 52 1.35 -1.51 4.73
CA ALA A 52 1.47 -2.43 5.85
C ALA A 52 0.96 -1.80 7.16
N GLY A 53 1.28 -0.53 7.42
CA GLY A 53 0.80 0.20 8.58
C GLY A 53 -0.72 0.36 8.60
N VAL A 54 -1.32 0.73 7.48
CA VAL A 54 -2.79 0.84 7.34
C VAL A 54 -3.46 -0.52 7.54
N ALA A 55 -2.90 -1.59 6.98
CA ALA A 55 -3.41 -2.94 7.19
C ALA A 55 -3.38 -3.34 8.67
N LEU A 56 -2.28 -3.06 9.36
CA LEU A 56 -2.15 -3.34 10.80
C LEU A 56 -3.15 -2.53 11.64
N LEU A 57 -3.38 -1.26 11.29
CA LEU A 57 -4.42 -0.44 11.93
C LEU A 57 -5.81 -1.05 11.75
N GLY A 58 -6.13 -1.57 10.57
CA GLY A 58 -7.40 -2.28 10.32
C GLY A 58 -7.57 -3.51 11.21
N VAL A 59 -6.49 -4.29 11.40
CA VAL A 59 -6.51 -5.45 12.32
C VAL A 59 -6.77 -5.01 13.76
N VAL A 60 -6.06 -3.99 14.24
CA VAL A 60 -6.24 -3.47 15.60
C VAL A 60 -7.66 -2.94 15.79
N ALA A 61 -8.18 -2.18 14.82
CA ALA A 61 -9.55 -1.69 14.84
C ALA A 61 -10.56 -2.84 14.89
N GLY A 62 -10.37 -3.89 14.09
CA GLY A 62 -11.21 -5.09 14.11
C GLY A 62 -11.21 -5.77 15.48
N LEU A 63 -10.04 -5.93 16.11
CA LEU A 63 -9.93 -6.49 17.46
C LEU A 63 -10.59 -5.59 18.52
N LEU A 64 -10.50 -4.27 18.35
CA LEU A 64 -11.14 -3.34 19.27
C LEU A 64 -12.67 -3.40 19.14
N LEU A 65 -13.17 -3.49 17.92
CA LEU A 65 -14.60 -3.66 17.64
C LEU A 65 -15.11 -5.01 18.15
N ASP A 66 -14.37 -6.10 17.92
CA ASP A 66 -14.65 -7.44 18.47
C ASP A 66 -14.82 -7.35 19.99
N ARG A 67 -13.87 -6.73 20.68
CA ARG A 67 -13.99 -6.52 22.14
C ARG A 67 -15.16 -5.64 22.55
N LEU A 68 -15.41 -4.55 21.83
CA LEU A 68 -16.53 -3.66 22.15
C LEU A 68 -17.88 -4.34 21.93
N LEU A 69 -18.00 -5.18 20.91
CA LEU A 69 -19.19 -5.99 20.66
C LEU A 69 -19.32 -7.11 21.71
N ASP A 70 -18.23 -7.81 22.07
CA ASP A 70 -18.23 -8.77 23.17
C ASP A 70 -18.65 -8.10 24.51
N PHE A 71 -18.21 -6.85 24.75
CA PHE A 71 -18.64 -6.07 25.91
C PHE A 71 -20.11 -5.65 25.82
N ASP A 72 -20.60 -5.28 24.64
CA ASP A 72 -22.01 -4.97 24.39
C ASP A 72 -22.87 -6.20 24.65
N ASP A 73 -22.49 -7.37 24.15
CA ASP A 73 -23.15 -8.66 24.45
C ASP A 73 -23.10 -9.01 25.95
N ALA A 74 -22.04 -8.64 26.67
CA ALA A 74 -21.98 -8.82 28.13
C ALA A 74 -22.83 -7.78 28.90
N LEU A 75 -23.02 -6.57 28.34
CA LEU A 75 -23.89 -5.53 28.89
C LEU A 75 -25.37 -5.83 28.60
N ASP A 76 -25.68 -6.36 27.41
CA ASP A 76 -26.98 -6.92 27.02
C ASP A 76 -27.24 -8.26 27.75
N ALA A 77 -26.16 -8.99 28.05
CA ALA A 77 -25.99 -10.02 29.09
C ALA A 77 -26.56 -9.64 30.46
N GLY A 78 -26.22 -8.43 30.90
CA GLY A 78 -26.80 -7.83 32.10
C GLY A 78 -28.29 -7.60 31.96
N GLY A 79 -28.78 -7.37 30.73
CA GLY A 79 -30.15 -7.20 30.25
C GLY A 79 -31.13 -8.36 30.44
N GLU A 80 -30.71 -9.51 30.97
CA GLU A 80 -31.61 -10.41 31.72
C GLU A 80 -32.00 -9.76 33.07
N TRP A 81 -32.25 -8.46 33.05
CA TRP A 81 -32.95 -7.72 34.09
C TRP A 81 -34.44 -8.03 33.91
N ASP A 82 -34.83 -9.20 34.39
CA ASP A 82 -36.18 -9.54 34.83
C ASP A 82 -37.28 -9.66 33.74
N GLU A 83 -37.44 -10.87 33.21
CA GLU A 83 -38.72 -11.34 32.64
C GLU A 83 -39.85 -11.47 33.71
N GLY A 84 -39.70 -10.88 34.90
CA GLY A 84 -40.61 -10.98 36.04
C GLY A 84 -40.75 -9.73 36.93
N GLY A 85 -40.45 -8.51 36.45
CA GLY A 85 -40.41 -7.32 37.31
C GLY A 85 -41.07 -6.08 36.76
N GLY A 86 -42.40 -6.05 36.85
CA GLY A 86 -43.19 -4.85 37.14
C GLY A 86 -42.70 -3.54 36.55
N VAL A 87 -43.07 -3.26 35.30
CA VAL A 87 -43.27 -1.88 34.85
C VAL A 87 -44.35 -1.27 35.75
N PHE A 88 -43.95 -0.65 36.86
CA PHE A 88 -44.86 0.15 37.67
C PHE A 88 -45.21 1.39 36.88
N THR A 89 -46.38 1.38 36.23
CA THR A 89 -47.02 2.59 35.71
C THR A 89 -47.39 3.47 36.90
N ARG A 90 -46.50 4.40 37.25
CA ARG A 90 -46.77 5.49 38.22
C ARG A 90 -47.36 6.69 37.49
N TRP A 91 -48.59 6.55 37.04
CA TRP A 91 -49.48 7.68 36.77
C TRP A 91 -50.86 7.31 37.31
N GLN A 92 -51.20 7.98 38.41
CA GLN A 92 -52.52 8.05 39.00
C GLN A 92 -52.98 9.51 38.89
#